data_AF-A0A2T1NAE6-F1
#
_entry.id   AF-A0A2T1NAE6-F1
#
_cell.length_a   1.000
_cell.length_b   1.000
_cell.length_c   1.000
_cell.angle_alpha   90.00
_cell.angle_beta   90.00
_cell.angle_gamma   90.00
#
_symmetry.space_group_name_H-M   'P 1'
#
loop_
_entity.id
_entity.type
_entity.pdbx_description
1 polymer ?
#
loop_
_entity_poly.entity_id
_entity_poly.type
_entity_poly.pdbx_seq_one_letter_code
_entity_poly.pdbx_strand_id
1 'polypeptide(L)'
;MKLGDIIDNHIYPHIISEFCAVFDIDLFDKKYLKTPQNKDLQRGRIVEIEFELLFKKYQKQIEYYQKEKYEWKTPIEVAALLQLDIDDVLDFFNDNVSIFKDSDILEKGTQRTIEASTRIKAISRYFIHKEIQSKKRMQLINKYMAL
;
A
#
# COMPACT_ATOMS: atom_id res chain seq x y z
N MET A 1 0.11 -23.88 12.08
CA MET A 1 -0.50 -22.75 12.81
C MET A 1 -1.39 -21.98 11.86
N LYS A 2 -2.60 -21.53 12.24
CA LYS A 2 -3.42 -20.71 11.34
C LYS A 2 -2.98 -19.25 11.44
N LEU A 3 -3.11 -18.52 10.35
CA LEU A 3 -2.75 -17.11 10.27
C LEU A 3 -3.49 -16.26 11.32
N GLY A 4 -4.78 -16.54 11.54
CA GLY A 4 -5.59 -15.88 12.56
C GLY A 4 -5.18 -16.17 14.00
N ASP A 5 -4.33 -17.17 14.23
CA ASP A 5 -3.77 -17.47 15.56
C ASP A 5 -2.52 -16.59 15.86
N ILE A 6 -1.94 -15.97 14.82
CA ILE A 6 -0.67 -15.22 14.87
C ILE A 6 -0.92 -13.72 14.80
N ILE A 7 -1.82 -13.31 13.92
CA ILE A 7 -2.13 -11.91 13.69
C ILE A 7 -3.19 -11.47 14.69
N ASP A 8 -2.97 -10.34 15.34
CA ASP A 8 -4.02 -9.63 16.09
C ASP A 8 -5.28 -9.46 15.22
N ASN A 9 -6.46 -9.69 15.81
CA ASN A 9 -7.75 -9.51 15.17
C ASN A 9 -7.97 -8.10 14.61
N HIS A 10 -7.19 -7.11 15.02
CA HIS A 10 -7.28 -5.75 14.51
C HIS A 10 -6.50 -5.53 13.20
N ILE A 11 -5.58 -6.42 12.83
CA ILE A 11 -4.83 -6.31 11.57
C ILE A 11 -5.52 -7.16 10.50
N TYR A 12 -5.80 -6.54 9.37
CA TYR A 12 -6.42 -7.24 8.24
C TYR A 12 -5.34 -7.97 7.42
N PRO A 13 -5.57 -9.23 6.98
CA PRO A 13 -4.57 -9.98 6.22
C PRO A 13 -4.07 -9.29 4.94
N HIS A 14 -4.94 -8.56 4.23
CA HIS A 14 -4.54 -7.82 3.03
C HIS A 14 -3.54 -6.71 3.33
N ILE A 15 -3.57 -6.14 4.55
CA ILE A 15 -2.61 -5.11 4.97
C ILE A 15 -1.21 -5.67 5.08
N ILE A 16 -1.05 -6.93 5.49
CA ILE A 16 0.26 -7.58 5.52
C ILE A 16 0.77 -7.79 4.10
N SER A 17 -0.09 -8.29 3.20
CA SER A 17 0.27 -8.45 1.79
C SER A 17 0.71 -7.13 1.15
N GLU A 18 -0.06 -6.06 1.36
CA GLU A 18 0.26 -4.73 0.85
C GLU A 18 1.55 -4.18 1.46
N PHE A 19 1.72 -4.29 2.78
CA PHE A 19 2.95 -3.86 3.47
C PHE A 19 4.17 -4.56 2.86
N CYS A 20 4.11 -5.89 2.74
CA CYS A 20 5.19 -6.67 2.14
C CYS A 20 5.46 -6.25 0.70
N ALA A 21 4.42 -6.03 -0.11
CA ALA A 21 4.57 -5.54 -1.48
C ALA A 21 5.20 -4.14 -1.53
N VAL A 22 4.81 -3.21 -0.65
CA VAL A 22 5.39 -1.85 -0.61
C VAL A 22 6.86 -1.87 -0.23
N PHE A 23 7.25 -2.69 0.74
CA PHE A 23 8.63 -2.74 1.24
C PHE A 23 9.49 -3.85 0.60
N ASP A 24 9.04 -4.43 -0.52
CA ASP A 24 9.74 -5.50 -1.27
C ASP A 24 10.15 -6.69 -0.38
N ILE A 25 9.28 -7.04 0.57
CA ILE A 25 9.41 -8.22 1.41
C ILE A 25 8.72 -9.38 0.69
N ASP A 26 9.49 -10.38 0.30
CA ASP A 26 8.92 -11.59 -0.32
C ASP A 26 8.15 -12.43 0.69
N LEU A 27 6.83 -12.31 0.65
CA LEU A 27 5.89 -13.01 1.53
C LEU A 27 5.49 -14.40 1.01
N PHE A 28 5.66 -14.64 -0.31
CA PHE A 28 5.21 -15.85 -0.99
C PHE A 28 6.34 -16.82 -1.29
N ASP A 29 7.54 -16.54 -0.79
CA ASP A 29 8.61 -17.54 -0.74
C ASP A 29 8.10 -18.81 -0.03
N LYS A 30 8.52 -19.97 -0.54
CA LYS A 30 8.14 -21.32 -0.06
C LYS A 30 8.41 -21.51 1.43
N LYS A 31 9.28 -20.70 2.04
CA LYS A 31 9.57 -20.70 3.47
C LYS A 31 8.44 -20.17 4.36
N TYR A 32 7.47 -19.42 3.84
CA TYR A 32 6.46 -18.74 4.67
C TYR A 32 5.05 -19.34 4.54
N LEU A 33 4.75 -19.96 3.40
CA LEU A 33 3.44 -20.54 3.11
C LEU A 33 3.53 -22.05 2.89
N LYS A 34 2.69 -22.80 3.60
CA LYS A 34 2.57 -24.25 3.43
C LYS A 34 2.06 -24.66 2.04
N THR A 35 1.36 -23.76 1.36
CA THR A 35 0.80 -24.00 0.01
C THR A 35 1.01 -22.75 -0.87
N PRO A 36 2.10 -22.70 -1.66
CA PRO A 36 2.50 -21.49 -2.40
C PRO A 36 1.55 -21.07 -3.52
N GLN A 37 0.64 -21.95 -3.97
CA GLN A 37 -0.19 -21.68 -5.15
C GLN A 37 -1.25 -20.59 -4.94
N ASN A 38 -1.50 -20.13 -3.71
CA ASN A 38 -2.55 -19.16 -3.44
C ASN A 38 -1.97 -17.81 -2.98
N LYS A 39 -2.03 -16.82 -3.88
CA LYS A 39 -1.39 -15.48 -3.78
C LYS A 39 -1.95 -14.50 -2.74
N ASP A 40 -2.90 -14.90 -1.88
CA ASP A 40 -3.54 -13.99 -0.92
C ASP A 40 -3.50 -14.51 0.51
N LEU A 41 -3.02 -13.73 1.48
CA LEU A 41 -3.13 -14.09 2.89
C LEU A 41 -4.59 -14.04 3.37
N GLN A 42 -5.05 -15.08 4.05
CA GLN A 42 -6.39 -15.15 4.65
C GLN A 42 -6.30 -15.78 6.05
N ARG A 43 -7.12 -15.33 7.00
CA ARG A 43 -7.04 -15.74 8.42
C ARG A 43 -7.08 -17.26 8.65
N GLY A 44 -7.87 -17.98 7.86
CA GLY A 44 -8.00 -19.43 7.97
C GLY A 44 -6.80 -20.24 7.45
N ARG A 45 -5.82 -19.61 6.83
CA ARG A 45 -4.72 -20.31 6.16
C ARG A 45 -3.65 -20.79 7.12
N ILE A 46 -3.04 -21.92 6.77
CA ILE A 46 -1.90 -22.46 7.50
C ILE A 46 -0.65 -21.79 6.98
N VAL A 47 0.14 -21.22 7.90
CA VAL A 47 1.45 -20.63 7.62
C VAL A 47 2.53 -21.37 8.39
N GLU A 48 3.76 -21.26 7.89
CA GLU A 48 4.94 -21.83 8.54
C GLU A 48 5.40 -20.96 9.73
N ILE A 49 6.23 -21.51 10.62
CA ILE A 49 6.68 -20.80 11.82
C ILE A 49 7.54 -19.57 11.50
N GLU A 50 8.25 -19.61 10.37
CA GLU A 50 9.05 -18.52 9.85
C GLU A 50 8.19 -17.29 9.52
N PHE A 51 6.92 -17.48 9.15
CA PHE A 51 5.97 -16.39 8.94
C PHE A 51 5.71 -15.65 10.26
N GLU A 52 5.48 -16.37 11.36
CA GLU A 52 5.27 -15.76 12.68
C GLU A 52 6.50 -14.97 13.11
N LEU A 53 7.70 -15.51 12.93
CA LEU A 53 8.95 -14.83 13.28
C LEU A 53 9.13 -13.54 12.47
N LEU A 54 8.83 -13.58 11.16
CA LEU A 54 8.87 -12.39 10.31
C LEU A 54 7.81 -11.37 10.74
N PHE A 55 6.58 -11.80 10.94
CA PHE A 55 5.47 -10.93 11.35
C PHE A 55 5.78 -10.24 12.69
N LYS A 56 6.24 -10.98 13.71
CA LYS A 56 6.61 -10.42 15.02
C LYS A 56 7.68 -9.33 14.90
N LYS A 57 8.65 -9.50 13.99
CA LYS A 57 9.69 -8.48 13.73
C LYS A 57 9.11 -7.17 13.19
N TYR A 58 8.06 -7.24 12.38
CA TYR A 58 7.45 -6.09 11.70
C TYR A 58 6.09 -5.67 12.28
N GLN A 59 5.64 -6.28 13.37
CA GLN A 59 4.25 -6.12 13.85
C GLN A 59 3.89 -4.64 14.04
N LYS A 60 4.71 -3.88 14.77
CA LYS A 60 4.47 -2.45 15.03
C LYS A 60 4.46 -1.62 13.75
N GLN A 61 5.30 -1.97 12.77
CA GLN A 61 5.38 -1.29 11.48
C GLN A 61 4.15 -1.59 10.63
N ILE A 62 3.64 -2.82 10.66
CA ILE A 62 2.39 -3.22 10.00
C ILE A 62 1.19 -2.51 10.65
N GLU A 63 1.14 -2.45 11.98
CA GLU A 63 0.10 -1.69 12.71
C GLU A 63 0.12 -0.21 12.34
N TYR A 64 1.31 0.40 12.29
CA TYR A 64 1.49 1.78 11.86
C TYR A 64 1.05 1.98 10.41
N TYR A 65 1.45 1.08 9.50
CA TYR A 65 1.05 1.12 8.10
C TYR A 65 -0.47 1.01 7.94
N GLN A 66 -1.13 0.14 8.69
CA GLN A 66 -2.59 0.04 8.68
C GLN A 66 -3.25 1.35 9.13
N LYS A 67 -2.79 1.90 10.25
CA LYS A 67 -3.31 3.16 10.80
C LYS A 67 -3.16 4.28 9.78
N GLU A 68 -1.96 4.42 9.21
CA GLU A 68 -1.64 5.45 8.22
C GLU A 68 -2.47 5.28 6.95
N LYS A 69 -2.64 4.05 6.41
CA LYS A 69 -3.45 3.79 5.22
C LYS A 69 -4.88 4.33 5.35
N TYR A 70 -5.48 4.18 6.53
CA TYR A 70 -6.87 4.61 6.78
C TYR A 70 -7.00 6.00 7.42
N GLU A 71 -5.88 6.69 7.65
CA GLU A 71 -5.88 8.09 8.06
C GLU A 71 -6.26 9.00 6.87
N TRP A 72 -7.06 10.02 7.15
CA TRP A 72 -7.42 11.03 6.16
C TRP A 72 -6.25 11.95 5.88
N LYS A 73 -5.89 12.11 4.61
CA LYS A 73 -4.82 12.99 4.14
C LYS A 73 -5.19 13.68 2.85
N THR A 74 -4.45 14.71 2.49
CA THR A 74 -4.57 15.46 1.25
C THR A 74 -3.32 15.25 0.38
N PRO A 75 -3.42 15.40 -0.95
CA PRO A 75 -2.24 15.40 -1.82
C PRO A 75 -1.13 16.37 -1.36
N ILE A 76 -1.49 17.56 -0.87
CA ILE A 76 -0.52 18.53 -0.36
C ILE A 76 0.21 18.04 0.89
N GLU A 77 -0.48 17.39 1.84
CA GLU A 77 0.15 16.78 3.01
C GLU A 77 1.09 15.63 2.61
N VAL A 78 0.68 14.80 1.64
CA VAL A 78 1.50 13.70 1.14
C VAL A 78 2.78 14.22 0.47
N ALA A 79 2.66 15.22 -0.40
CA ALA A 79 3.79 15.85 -1.07
C ALA A 79 4.78 16.45 -0.05
N ALA A 80 4.28 17.21 0.93
CA ALA A 80 5.10 17.83 1.96
C ALA A 80 5.84 16.81 2.83
N LEU A 81 5.14 15.75 3.29
CA LEU A 81 5.73 14.74 4.16
C LEU A 81 6.79 13.88 3.45
N LEU A 82 6.60 13.61 2.17
CA LEU A 82 7.50 12.77 1.38
C LEU A 82 8.54 13.55 0.57
N GLN A 83 8.49 14.89 0.62
CA GLN A 83 9.33 15.78 -0.20
C GLN A 83 9.22 15.46 -1.70
N LEU A 84 7.99 15.27 -2.16
CA LEU A 84 7.66 15.03 -3.56
C LEU A 84 7.11 16.31 -4.21
N ASP A 85 7.23 16.38 -5.53
CA ASP A 85 6.50 17.38 -6.31
C ASP A 85 5.00 17.14 -6.15
N ILE A 86 4.24 18.21 -5.94
CA ILE A 86 2.80 18.13 -5.79
C ILE A 86 2.13 17.66 -7.09
N ASP A 87 2.68 18.03 -8.24
CA ASP A 87 2.12 17.66 -9.54
C ASP A 87 2.22 16.14 -9.76
N ASP A 88 3.33 15.51 -9.36
CA ASP A 88 3.47 14.05 -9.41
C ASP A 88 2.47 13.33 -8.49
N VAL A 89 2.19 13.91 -7.32
CA VAL A 89 1.24 13.34 -6.37
C VAL A 89 -0.19 13.48 -6.90
N LEU A 90 -0.53 14.64 -7.48
CA LEU A 90 -1.82 14.86 -8.12
C LEU A 90 -2.02 13.94 -9.33
N ASP A 91 -1.01 13.80 -10.19
CA ASP A 91 -1.03 12.87 -11.31
C ASP A 91 -1.29 11.45 -10.82
N PHE A 92 -0.58 11.01 -9.78
CA PHE A 92 -0.81 9.69 -9.18
C PHE A 92 -2.27 9.51 -8.75
N PHE A 93 -2.83 10.46 -8.00
CA PHE A 93 -4.19 10.36 -7.52
C PHE A 93 -5.22 10.37 -8.65
N ASN A 94 -5.03 11.23 -9.65
CA ASN A 94 -5.93 11.37 -10.79
C ASN A 94 -5.88 10.16 -11.73
N ASP A 95 -4.69 9.64 -12.02
CA ASP A 95 -4.51 8.39 -12.80
C ASP A 95 -5.22 7.20 -12.13
N ASN A 96 -5.34 7.23 -10.80
CA ASN A 96 -5.90 6.16 -10.00
C ASN A 96 -7.27 6.50 -9.42
N VAL A 97 -7.95 7.57 -9.84
CA VAL A 97 -9.17 8.05 -9.18
C VAL A 97 -10.26 6.96 -9.08
N SER A 98 -10.31 6.06 -10.06
CA SER A 98 -11.27 4.95 -10.14
C SER A 98 -11.11 3.88 -9.04
N ILE A 99 -9.96 3.82 -8.36
CA ILE A 99 -9.73 2.85 -7.27
C ILE A 99 -10.41 3.28 -5.97
N PHE A 100 -10.69 4.58 -5.81
CA PHE A 100 -11.28 5.14 -4.61
C PHE A 100 -12.80 5.06 -4.69
N LYS A 101 -13.44 4.61 -3.62
CA LYS A 101 -14.90 4.65 -3.50
C LYS A 101 -15.33 6.01 -2.95
N ASP A 102 -16.60 6.36 -3.13
CA ASP A 102 -17.20 7.58 -2.56
C ASP A 102 -16.96 7.74 -1.05
N SER A 103 -16.82 6.63 -0.31
CA SER A 103 -16.54 6.65 1.14
C SER A 103 -15.09 6.99 1.50
N ASP A 104 -14.19 6.90 0.52
CA ASP A 104 -12.75 7.10 0.68
C ASP A 104 -12.32 8.52 0.30
N ILE A 105 -13.25 9.34 -0.21
CA ILE A 105 -13.08 10.75 -0.56
C ILE A 105 -14.10 11.57 0.24
N LEU A 106 -13.65 12.54 1.03
CA LEU A 106 -14.55 13.27 1.94
C LEU A 106 -15.32 14.40 1.24
N GLU A 107 -14.70 15.05 0.24
CA GLU A 107 -15.33 16.12 -0.53
C GLU A 107 -16.26 15.51 -1.57
N LYS A 108 -17.54 15.37 -1.20
CA LYS A 108 -18.56 14.77 -2.05
C LYS A 108 -18.86 15.66 -3.27
N GLY A 109 -18.61 15.11 -4.43
CA GLY A 109 -19.04 15.60 -5.72
C GLY A 109 -18.62 14.57 -6.76
N THR A 110 -19.18 14.62 -7.97
CA THR A 110 -18.72 13.83 -9.12
C THR A 110 -17.31 14.26 -9.55
N GLN A 111 -16.33 14.18 -8.65
CA GLN A 111 -14.95 14.58 -8.88
C GLN A 111 -14.34 13.54 -9.81
N ARG A 112 -14.39 13.85 -11.11
CA ARG A 112 -13.54 13.19 -12.11
C ARG A 112 -12.05 13.47 -11.85
N THR A 113 -11.75 14.44 -10.99
CA THR A 113 -10.41 14.96 -10.74
C THR A 113 -10.24 15.23 -9.24
N ILE A 114 -9.14 14.74 -8.67
CA ILE A 114 -8.68 14.99 -7.30
C ILE A 114 -7.85 16.27 -7.29
N GLU A 115 -8.20 17.17 -6.37
CA GLU A 115 -7.51 18.45 -6.16
C GLU A 115 -6.54 18.37 -4.96
N ALA A 116 -5.65 19.36 -4.82
CA ALA A 116 -4.59 19.34 -3.81
C ALA A 116 -5.09 19.32 -2.36
N SER A 117 -6.27 19.88 -2.11
CA SER A 117 -6.94 19.92 -0.79
C SER A 117 -7.89 18.75 -0.55
N THR A 118 -8.17 17.93 -1.57
CA THR A 118 -9.15 16.84 -1.44
C THR A 118 -8.68 15.82 -0.42
N ARG A 119 -9.52 15.55 0.58
CA ARG A 119 -9.21 14.58 1.64
C ARG A 119 -9.55 13.17 1.19
N ILE A 120 -8.55 12.29 1.23
CA ILE A 120 -8.61 10.90 0.77
C ILE A 120 -8.06 9.97 1.87
N LYS A 121 -8.56 8.75 1.93
CA LYS A 121 -8.04 7.66 2.79
C LYS A 121 -7.97 6.34 2.02
N ALA A 122 -7.75 5.24 2.75
CA ALA A 122 -7.64 3.88 2.23
C ALA A 122 -6.43 3.64 1.32
N ILE A 123 -5.43 4.53 1.37
CA ILE A 123 -4.19 4.44 0.63
C ILE A 123 -3.03 4.90 1.51
N SER A 124 -1.93 4.16 1.47
CA SER A 124 -0.73 4.49 2.24
C SER A 124 0.16 5.45 1.48
N ARG A 125 0.73 6.45 2.16
CA ARG A 125 1.74 7.33 1.56
C ARG A 125 2.99 6.58 1.09
N TYR A 126 3.33 5.45 1.73
CA TYR A 126 4.48 4.64 1.33
C TYR A 126 4.24 3.98 -0.03
N PHE A 127 3.00 3.52 -0.27
CA PHE A 127 2.60 3.01 -1.58
C PHE A 127 2.63 4.11 -2.64
N ILE A 128 2.06 5.29 -2.35
CA ILE A 128 2.09 6.44 -3.26
C ILE A 128 3.53 6.77 -3.67
N HIS A 129 4.44 6.85 -2.69
CA HIS A 129 5.84 7.15 -2.95
C HIS A 129 6.49 6.11 -3.88
N LYS A 130 6.27 4.82 -3.59
CA LYS A 130 6.82 3.72 -4.38
C LYS A 130 6.36 3.79 -5.84
N GLU A 131 5.07 4.01 -6.06
CA GLU A 131 4.49 4.06 -7.41
C GLU A 131 5.01 5.26 -8.20
N ILE A 132 5.08 6.45 -7.59
CA ILE A 132 5.64 7.65 -8.23
C ILE A 132 7.10 7.41 -8.63
N GLN A 133 7.92 6.86 -7.73
CA GLN A 133 9.31 6.54 -8.05
C GLN A 133 9.42 5.51 -9.17
N SER A 134 8.54 4.50 -9.18
CA SER A 134 8.51 3.47 -10.22
C SER A 134 8.16 4.06 -11.58
N LYS A 135 7.12 4.91 -11.65
CA LYS A 135 6.71 5.64 -12.86
C LYS A 135 7.85 6.49 -13.41
N LYS A 136 8.50 7.29 -12.55
CA LYS A 136 9.66 8.11 -12.94
C LYS A 136 10.83 7.29 -13.47
N ARG A 137 11.17 6.17 -12.82
CA ARG A 137 12.22 5.26 -13.30
C ARG A 137 11.87 4.70 -14.68
N MET A 138 10.62 4.28 -14.90
CA MET A 138 10.20 3.75 -16.18
C MET A 138 10.22 4.78 -17.30
N GLN A 139 9.80 6.02 -17.02
CA GLN A 139 9.90 7.12 -17.98
C GLN A 139 11.36 7.38 -18.40
N LEU A 140 12.30 7.35 -17.44
CA LEU A 140 13.73 7.48 -17.73
C LEU A 140 14.25 6.33 -18.60
N ILE A 141 13.92 5.09 -18.25
CA ILE A 141 14.31 3.89 -19.02
C ILE A 141 13.80 3.97 -20.46
N ASN A 142 12.51 4.31 -20.65
CA ASN A 142 11.91 4.44 -21.98
C ASN A 142 12.58 5.54 -22.81
N LYS A 143 12.96 6.65 -22.18
CA LYS A 143 13.71 7.72 -22.85
C LYS A 143 15.08 7.24 -23.35
N TYR A 144 15.77 6.39 -22.59
CA TYR A 144 17.06 5.81 -23.01
C TYR A 144 16.91 4.73 -24.08
N MET A 145 15.82 3.96 -24.09
CA MET A 145 15.58 2.93 -25.10
C MET A 145 15.05 3.48 -26.43
N ALA A 146 14.56 4.73 -26.44
CA ALA A 146 14.11 5.43 -27.65
C ALA A 146 15.24 6.17 -28.39
N LEU A 147 16.46 6.13 -27.84
CA LEU A 147 17.70 6.65 -28.42
C LEU A 147 18.52 5.50 -29.03
#